data_AF-A0A9R1NM96-F1
#
_entry.id   AF-A0A9R1NM96-F1
#
_cell.length_a   1.000
_cell.length_b   1.000
_cell.length_c   1.000
_cell.angle_alpha   90.00
_cell.angle_beta   90.00
_cell.angle_gamma   90.00
#
_symmetry.space_group_name_H-M   'P 1'
#
loop_
_entity.id
_entity.type
_entity.pdbx_description
1 polymer ?
#
loop_
_entity_poly.entity_id
_entity_poly.type
_entity_poly.pdbx_seq_one_letter_code
_entity_poly.pdbx_strand_id
1 'polypeptide(L)' 'MGRVAIWIACVLLLAATCQGKGAPGHRVRVGYYNRKCRAAESIVRDVVGKAVSRNPGLGAGIIRMAFHDCFVQVP' A
#
# COMPACT_ATOMS: atom_id res chain seq x y z
N MET A 1 7.94 7.83 -41.94
CA MET A 1 8.50 8.59 -40.79
C MET A 1 7.41 9.18 -39.89
N GLY A 2 6.39 9.89 -40.43
CA GLY A 2 5.31 10.47 -39.61
C GLY A 2 4.48 9.48 -38.77
N ARG A 3 4.16 8.29 -39.31
CA ARG A 3 3.41 7.26 -38.57
C ARG A 3 4.18 6.76 -37.33
N VAL A 4 5.51 6.62 -37.43
CA VAL A 4 6.37 6.18 -36.32
C VAL A 4 6.45 7.25 -35.23
N ALA A 5 6.56 8.52 -35.61
CA ALA A 5 6.54 9.64 -34.67
C ALA A 5 5.22 9.73 -33.89
N ILE A 6 4.09 9.45 -34.55
CA ILE A 6 2.76 9.42 -33.90
C ILE A 6 2.70 8.31 -32.84
N TRP A 7 3.18 7.10 -33.15
CA TRP A 7 3.21 6.01 -32.17
C TRP A 7 4.09 6.33 -30.97
N ILE A 8 5.28 6.90 -31.20
CA ILE A 8 6.19 7.31 -30.12
C ILE A 8 5.54 8.39 -29.24
N ALA A 9 4.89 9.39 -29.86
CA ALA A 9 4.19 10.44 -29.12
C ALA A 9 3.02 9.88 -28.29
N CYS A 10 2.22 8.96 -28.84
CA CYS A 10 1.13 8.30 -28.11
C CYS A 10 1.64 7.50 -26.90
N VAL A 11 2.72 6.74 -27.05
CA VAL A 11 3.31 5.96 -25.95
C VAL A 11 3.86 6.87 -24.85
N LEU A 12 4.52 7.97 -25.22
CA LEU A 12 5.02 8.96 -24.26
C LEU A 12 3.89 9.68 -23.51
N LEU A 13 2.78 9.99 -24.21
CA LEU A 13 1.59 10.60 -23.60
C LEU A 13 0.88 9.64 -22.63
N LEU A 14 0.77 8.35 -22.97
CA LEU A 14 0.18 7.33 -22.10
C LEU A 14 1.02 7.08 -20.83
N ALA A 15 2.35 7.15 -20.94
CA ALA A 15 3.26 6.99 -19.80
C ALA A 15 3.21 8.18 -18.82
N ALA A 16 2.81 9.37 -19.26
CA ALA A 16 2.70 10.54 -18.38
C ALA A 16 1.44 10.53 -17.50
N THR A 17 0.41 9.76 -17.86
CA THR A 17 -0.87 9.74 -17.13
C THR A 17 -0.93 8.79 -15.94
N CYS A 18 0.13 8.00 -15.66
CA CYS A 18 0.14 7.05 -14.54
C CYS A 18 0.58 7.63 -13.18
N GLN A 19 0.73 8.95 -13.03
CA GLN A 19 0.89 9.54 -11.70
C GLN A 19 -0.47 9.60 -10.98
N GLY A 20 -0.78 8.54 -10.23
CA GLY A 20 -1.83 8.55 -9.22
C GLY A 20 -1.53 9.60 -8.17
N LYS A 21 -2.13 10.80 -8.29
CA LYS A 21 -2.07 11.82 -7.25
C LYS A 21 -2.98 11.41 -6.10
N GLY A 22 -2.41 10.75 -5.09
CA GLY A 22 -3.11 10.46 -3.84
C GLY A 22 -3.64 11.75 -3.19
N ALA A 23 -4.84 11.68 -2.63
CA ALA A 23 -5.52 12.79 -1.98
C ALA A 23 -4.66 13.41 -0.84
N PRO A 24 -4.82 14.72 -0.54
CA PRO A 24 -4.12 15.38 0.56
C PRO A 24 -4.78 14.99 1.89
N GLY A 25 -4.55 13.75 2.31
CA GLY A 25 -4.76 13.24 3.67
C GLY A 25 -3.41 12.78 4.22
N HIS A 26 -3.26 12.80 5.54
CA HIS A 26 -2.03 12.49 6.28
C HIS A 26 -1.07 11.53 5.53
N ARG A 27 0.07 12.05 5.07
CA ARG A 27 0.96 11.31 4.17
C ARG A 27 1.63 10.18 4.95
N VAL A 28 1.09 8.98 4.84
CA VAL A 28 1.71 7.75 5.36
C VAL A 28 3.11 7.62 4.74
N ARG A 29 4.10 7.30 5.57
CA ARG A 29 5.50 7.18 5.14
C ARG A 29 6.11 5.94 5.78
N VAL A 30 6.85 5.18 4.98
CA VAL A 30 7.66 4.05 5.47
C VAL A 30 8.65 4.54 6.52
N GLY A 31 8.81 3.78 7.62
CA GLY A 31 9.72 4.14 8.70
C GLY A 31 9.24 5.32 9.56
N TYR A 32 7.94 5.63 9.58
CA TYR A 32 7.37 6.66 10.47
C TYR A 32 7.80 6.49 11.94
N TYR A 33 7.89 5.24 12.41
CA TYR A 33 8.27 4.92 13.79
C TYR A 33 9.78 4.86 14.04
N ASN A 34 10.66 5.06 13.05
CA ASN A 34 12.12 4.86 13.20
C ASN A 34 12.79 5.65 14.33
N ARG A 35 12.21 6.80 14.72
CA ARG A 35 12.70 7.66 15.80
C ARG A 35 11.97 7.48 17.13
N LYS A 36 10.82 6.80 17.14
CA LYS A 36 9.99 6.58 18.34
C LYS A 36 10.10 5.13 18.82
N CYS A 37 9.88 4.18 17.92
CA CYS A 37 9.99 2.76 18.14
C CYS A 37 10.50 2.08 16.86
N ARG A 38 11.82 1.90 16.76
CA ARG A 38 12.44 1.30 15.57
C ARG A 38 12.04 -0.17 15.37
N ALA A 39 11.72 -0.86 16.46
CA ALA A 39 11.30 -2.26 16.45
C ALA A 39 9.82 -2.47 16.09
N ALA A 40 9.02 -1.41 15.89
CA ALA A 40 7.59 -1.54 15.67
C ALA A 40 7.23 -2.50 14.52
N GLU A 41 7.83 -2.29 13.34
CA GLU A 41 7.56 -3.11 12.17
C GLU A 41 8.04 -4.57 12.35
N SER A 42 9.19 -4.78 13.01
CA SER A 42 9.72 -6.11 13.27
C SER A 42 8.92 -6.88 14.32
N ILE A 43 8.46 -6.20 15.39
CA ILE A 43 7.63 -6.80 16.44
C ILE A 43 6.31 -7.29 15.84
N VAL A 44 5.63 -6.43 15.07
CA VAL A 44 4.36 -6.80 14.42
C VAL A 44 4.58 -7.98 13.47
N ARG A 45 5.64 -7.96 12.66
CA ARG A 45 5.97 -9.06 11.74
C ARG A 45 6.20 -10.38 12.46
N ASP A 46 6.97 -10.39 13.55
CA ASP A 46 7.28 -11.61 14.31
C ASP A 46 6.04 -12.18 14.99
N VAL A 47 5.25 -11.33 15.66
CA VAL A 47 4.02 -11.76 16.34
C VAL A 47 2.98 -12.28 15.35
N VAL A 48 2.71 -11.55 14.27
CA VAL A 48 1.77 -11.98 13.23
C VAL A 48 2.27 -13.24 12.54
N GLY A 49 3.58 -13.33 12.24
CA GLY A 49 4.18 -14.53 11.64
C GLY A 49 4.00 -15.78 12.50
N LYS A 50 4.25 -15.67 13.82
CA LYS A 50 4.01 -16.77 14.78
C LYS A 50 2.54 -17.14 14.92
N ALA A 51 1.63 -16.16 14.84
CA ALA A 51 0.20 -16.42 14.90
C ALA A 51 -0.29 -17.13 13.63
N VAL A 52 0.13 -16.67 12.46
CA VAL A 52 -0.24 -17.26 11.16
C VAL A 52 0.34 -18.66 11.00
N SER A 53 1.56 -18.92 11.48
CA SER A 53 2.14 -20.28 11.41
C SER A 53 1.36 -21.29 12.26
N ARG A 54 0.73 -20.85 13.35
CA ARG A 54 -0.15 -21.68 14.18
C ARG A 54 -1.55 -21.82 13.60
N ASN A 55 -2.07 -20.77 12.98
CA ASN A 55 -3.37 -20.76 12.33
C ASN A 55 -3.36 -19.86 11.08
N PRO A 56 -3.25 -20.45 9.87
CA PRO A 56 -3.22 -19.70 8.62
C PRO A 56 -4.44 -18.78 8.41
N GLY A 57 -5.60 -19.14 8.98
CA GLY A 57 -6.82 -18.34 8.89
C GLY A 57 -6.69 -16.94 9.52
N LEU A 58 -5.78 -16.75 10.48
CA LEU A 58 -5.53 -15.44 11.09
C LEU A 58 -4.94 -14.43 10.10
N GLY A 59 -4.18 -14.89 9.10
CA GLY A 59 -3.66 -14.00 8.06
C GLY A 59 -4.78 -13.36 7.25
N ALA A 60 -5.72 -14.18 6.79
CA ALA A 60 -6.93 -13.71 6.09
C ALA A 60 -7.81 -12.83 7.00
N GLY A 61 -7.97 -13.23 8.27
CA GLY A 61 -8.75 -12.49 9.26
C GLY A 61 -8.22 -11.08 9.53
N ILE A 62 -6.90 -10.92 9.71
CA ILE A 62 -6.27 -9.61 9.95
C ILE A 62 -6.46 -8.67 8.74
N ILE A 63 -6.25 -9.17 7.52
CA ILE A 63 -6.47 -8.39 6.30
C ILE A 63 -7.94 -7.96 6.19
N ARG A 64 -8.87 -8.89 6.44
CA ARG A 64 -10.30 -8.61 6.44
C ARG A 64 -10.67 -7.54 7.48
N MET A 65 -10.14 -7.63 8.69
CA MET A 65 -10.38 -6.63 9.74
C MET A 65 -9.89 -5.24 9.31
N ALA A 66 -8.66 -5.14 8.79
CA ALA A 66 -8.12 -3.88 8.29
C ALA A 66 -8.99 -3.28 7.16
N PHE A 67 -9.51 -4.12 6.27
CA PHE A 67 -10.47 -3.69 5.25
C PHE A 67 -11.78 -3.18 5.87
N HIS A 68 -12.36 -3.91 6.82
CA HIS A 68 -13.61 -3.53 7.48
C HIS A 68 -13.50 -2.18 8.21
N ASP A 69 -12.40 -1.95 8.95
CA ASP A 69 -12.16 -0.68 9.65
C ASP A 69 -12.01 0.50 8.68
N CYS A 70 -11.42 0.27 7.51
CA CYS A 70 -11.23 1.34 6.52
C CYS A 70 -12.53 1.69 5.79
N PHE A 71 -13.36 0.70 5.47
CA PHE A 71 -14.56 0.88 4.66
C PHE A 71 -15.81 1.23 5.47
N VAL A 72 -15.92 0.78 6.72
CA VAL A 72 -17.08 1.04 7.59
C VAL A 72 -16.74 2.21 8.52
N GLN A 73 -17.04 3.42 8.06
CA GLN A 73 -16.94 4.62 8.87
C GLN A 73 -18.35 5.06 9.24
N VAL A 74 -18.68 5.06 10.53
CA VAL A 74 -19.87 5.78 11.02
C VAL A 74 -19.62 7.28 10.90
N PRO A 75 -20.57 8.08 10.38
CA PRO A 75 -20.44 9.52 10.26
C PRO A 75 -20.20 10.23 11.59
#